data_AF-A0AAV4EWZ3-F1
#
_entry.id   AF-A0AAV4EWZ3-F1
#
_cell.length_a   1.000
_cell.length_b   1.000
_cell.length_c   1.000
_cell.angle_alpha   90.00
_cell.angle_beta   90.00
_cell.angle_gamma   90.00
#
_symmetry.space_group_name_H-M   'P 1'
#
loop_
_entity.id
_entity.type
_entity.pdbx_description
1 polymer ?
#
loop_
_entity_poly.entity_id
_entity_poly.type
_entity_poly.pdbx_seq_one_letter_code
_entity_poly.pdbx_strand_id
1 'polypeptide(L)' 'MTANIVILKCGTLRLVLLMTFLRTTRACATGFFGKDCNMMCHCKGGHQNCVLGICTEGCDKQFIGPLCQY' A
#
# COMPACT_ATOMS: atom_id res chain seq x y z
N MET A 1 17.02 8.66 -24.24
CA MET A 1 16.53 8.73 -22.85
C MET A 1 16.46 7.32 -22.28
N THR A 2 17.60 6.83 -21.78
CA THR A 2 17.80 5.43 -21.39
C THR A 2 17.64 5.27 -19.88
N ALA A 3 16.58 4.60 -19.45
CA ALA A 3 16.38 4.22 -18.07
C ALA A 3 17.26 2.99 -17.75
N ASN A 4 18.25 3.18 -16.89
CA ASN A 4 19.12 2.10 -16.40
C ASN A 4 18.31 1.18 -15.46
N ILE A 5 17.73 0.12 -16.03
CA ILE A 5 17.16 -0.98 -15.25
C ILE A 5 18.33 -1.78 -14.69
N VAL A 6 18.62 -1.58 -13.41
CA VAL A 6 19.57 -2.40 -12.67
C VAL A 6 18.98 -3.80 -12.52
N ILE A 7 19.32 -4.69 -13.45
CA ILE A 7 19.07 -6.14 -13.32
C ILE A 7 19.98 -6.64 -12.20
N LEU A 8 19.53 -6.54 -10.95
CA LEU A 8 20.26 -7.10 -9.82
C LEU A 8 20.12 -8.62 -9.86
N LYS A 9 21.16 -9.26 -10.41
CA LYS A 9 21.38 -10.70 -10.38
C LYS A 9 21.34 -11.22 -8.94
N CYS A 10 20.51 -12.24 -8.74
CA CYS A 10 20.48 -13.08 -7.56
C CYS A 10 21.86 -13.77 -7.39
N GLY A 11 22.64 -13.35 -6.40
CA GLY A 11 23.91 -14.01 -6.07
C GLY A 11 24.91 -13.10 -5.39
N THR A 12 24.86 -13.03 -4.05
CA THR A 12 25.98 -13.41 -3.15
C THR A 12 25.64 -13.08 -1.70
N LEU A 13 25.72 -14.13 -0.90
CA LEU A 13 25.50 -14.30 0.53
C LEU A 13 26.34 -13.36 1.42
N ARG A 14 25.88 -12.14 1.75
CA ARG A 14 26.17 -11.37 3.02
C ARG A 14 25.57 -9.94 3.09
N LEU A 15 24.40 -9.69 2.51
CA LEU A 15 23.70 -8.39 2.65
C LEU A 15 22.16 -8.55 2.66
N VAL A 16 21.64 -9.64 3.22
CA VAL A 16 20.20 -10.00 3.13
C VAL A 16 19.39 -9.53 4.34
N LEU A 17 20.02 -9.07 5.43
CA LEU A 17 19.28 -8.72 6.66
C LEU A 17 18.64 -7.32 6.67
N LEU A 18 19.08 -6.38 5.83
CA LEU A 18 18.54 -5.01 5.77
C LEU A 18 17.56 -4.78 4.61
N MET A 19 17.57 -5.63 3.58
CA MET A 19 16.77 -5.44 2.36
C MET A 19 15.41 -6.16 2.39
N THR A 20 15.15 -7.03 3.38
CA THR A 20 13.84 -7.67 3.58
C THR A 20 12.75 -6.68 4.05
N PHE A 21 13.12 -5.44 4.35
CA PHE A 21 12.20 -4.37 4.75
C PHE A 21 11.82 -3.38 3.64
N LEU A 22 12.34 -3.53 2.42
CA LEU A 22 11.79 -2.80 1.28
C LEU A 22 10.49 -3.48 0.86
N ARG A 23 9.43 -3.30 1.67
CA ARG A 23 8.06 -3.55 1.24
C ARG A 23 7.82 -2.68 0.03
N THR A 24 7.86 -3.28 -1.16
CA THR A 24 7.30 -2.66 -2.34
C THR A 24 5.80 -2.47 -2.08
N THR A 25 5.42 -1.29 -1.59
CA THR A 25 4.01 -0.90 -1.55
C THR A 25 3.63 -0.65 -2.99
N ARG A 26 3.22 -1.70 -3.70
CA ARG A 26 2.60 -1.55 -5.02
C ARG A 26 1.47 -0.55 -4.85
N ALA A 27 1.58 0.59 -5.52
CA ALA A 27 0.56 1.63 -5.44
C ALA A 27 -0.74 1.08 -6.05
N CYS A 28 -1.78 1.00 -5.25
CA CYS A 28 -3.11 0.67 -5.71
C CYS A 28 -3.75 1.89 -6.38
N ALA A 29 -4.80 1.65 -7.18
CA ALA A 29 -5.63 2.75 -7.65
C ALA A 29 -6.21 3.54 -6.46
N THR A 30 -6.47 4.83 -6.66
CA THR A 30 -7.03 5.69 -5.60
C THR A 30 -8.28 5.04 -5.01
N GLY A 31 -8.31 4.93 -3.68
CA GLY A 31 -9.42 4.31 -2.97
C GLY A 31 -9.34 2.79 -2.80
N PHE A 32 -8.26 2.15 -3.26
CA PHE A 32 -8.03 0.72 -3.05
C PHE A 32 -6.74 0.47 -2.27
N PHE A 33 -6.70 -0.65 -1.54
CA PHE A 33 -5.56 -1.07 -0.74
C PHE A 33 -5.51 -2.60 -0.57
N GLY A 34 -4.48 -3.06 0.15
CA GLY A 34 -4.20 -4.48 0.36
C GLY A 34 -3.24 -5.06 -0.68
N LYS A 35 -2.82 -6.31 -0.45
CA LYS A 35 -1.82 -7.00 -1.28
C LYS A 35 -2.20 -7.04 -2.77
N ASP A 36 -3.49 -7.25 -3.02
CA ASP A 36 -4.05 -7.42 -4.38
C ASP A 36 -4.86 -6.19 -4.83
N CYS A 37 -4.86 -5.10 -4.07
CA CYS A 37 -5.68 -3.90 -4.34
C CYS A 37 -7.19 -4.18 -4.46
N ASN A 38 -7.68 -5.23 -3.80
CA ASN A 38 -9.09 -5.64 -3.82
C ASN A 38 -9.91 -5.07 -2.67
N MET A 39 -9.28 -4.39 -1.71
CA MET A 39 -10.01 -3.75 -0.60
C MET A 39 -10.27 -2.30 -0.97
N MET A 40 -11.54 -1.91 -1.03
CA MET A 40 -11.95 -0.52 -1.24
C MET A 40 -11.98 0.22 0.11
N CYS A 41 -11.56 1.48 0.14
CA CYS A 41 -11.57 2.29 1.34
C CYS A 41 -12.94 2.93 1.57
N HIS A 42 -13.42 2.87 2.81
CA HIS A 42 -14.66 3.53 3.22
C HIS A 42 -14.40 4.68 4.20
N CYS A 43 -13.59 5.63 3.74
CA CYS A 43 -13.20 6.80 4.53
C CYS A 43 -14.23 7.91 4.45
N LYS A 44 -14.39 8.63 5.57
CA LYS A 44 -15.13 9.89 5.60
C LYS A 44 -14.47 10.89 4.65
N GLY A 45 -15.26 11.53 3.80
CA GLY A 45 -14.74 12.42 2.75
C GLY A 45 -14.20 11.69 1.49
N GLY A 46 -14.36 10.37 1.44
CA GLY A 46 -14.11 9.55 0.26
C GLY A 46 -12.67 9.08 0.10
N HIS A 47 -12.38 8.51 -1.07
CA HIS A 47 -11.12 7.82 -1.40
C HIS A 47 -9.86 8.69 -1.29
N GLN A 48 -9.99 10.02 -1.35
CA GLN A 48 -8.88 10.95 -1.24
C GLN A 48 -8.23 10.92 0.15
N ASN A 49 -9.02 10.58 1.17
CA ASN A 49 -8.58 10.49 2.56
C ASN A 49 -8.05 9.09 2.92
N CYS A 50 -7.95 8.20 1.93
CA CYS A 50 -7.40 6.87 2.13
C CYS A 50 -5.91 6.83 1.78
N VAL A 51 -5.08 6.61 2.79
CA VAL A 51 -3.64 6.46 2.64
C VAL A 51 -3.25 5.06 3.07
N LEU A 52 -2.90 4.20 2.10
CA LEU A 52 -2.52 2.80 2.33
C LEU A 52 -3.59 1.97 3.08
N GLY A 53 -4.87 2.32 2.93
CA GLY A 53 -5.99 1.67 3.63
C GLY A 53 -6.37 2.28 4.97
N ILE A 54 -5.67 3.34 5.40
CA ILE A 54 -5.99 4.08 6.63
C ILE A 54 -6.70 5.38 6.27
N CYS A 55 -7.80 5.65 6.97
CA CYS A 55 -8.59 6.86 6.82
C CYS A 55 -8.12 7.94 7.79
N THR A 56 -7.62 9.07 7.28
CA THR A 56 -7.11 10.17 8.13
C THR A 56 -8.22 10.87 8.91
N GLU A 57 -9.42 10.96 8.34
CA GLU A 57 -10.60 11.63 8.90
C GLU A 57 -11.57 10.65 9.58
N GLY A 58 -11.17 9.39 9.73
CA GLY A 58 -12.01 8.31 10.23
C GLY A 58 -12.93 7.70 9.16
N CYS A 59 -13.78 6.78 9.61
CA CYS A 59 -14.67 6.00 8.75
C CYS A 59 -15.90 6.80 8.30
N ASP A 60 -16.40 6.46 7.12
CA ASP A 60 -17.72 6.89 6.70
C ASP A 60 -18.80 6.34 7.67
N LYS A 61 -19.98 6.97 7.73
CA LYS A 61 -20.99 6.73 8.78
C LYS A 61 -21.48 5.28 8.86
N GLN A 62 -21.35 4.52 7.78
CA GLN A 62 -21.80 3.14 7.69
C GLN A 62 -20.69 2.11 7.97
N PHE A 63 -19.48 2.56 8.24
CA PHE A 63 -18.30 1.69 8.35
C PHE A 63 -17.58 1.90 9.68
N ILE A 64 -17.04 0.82 10.23
CA ILE A 64 -16.33 0.78 11.49
C ILE A 64 -15.08 -0.10 11.43
N GLY A 65 -14.32 -0.10 12.52
CA GLY A 65 -13.08 -0.85 12.66
C GLY A 65 -11.84 -0.08 12.18
N PRO A 66 -10.64 -0.65 12.37
CA PRO A 66 -9.37 0.06 12.17
C PRO A 66 -9.10 0.44 10.71
N LEU A 67 -9.78 -0.22 9.77
CA LEU A 67 -9.66 0.00 8.33
C LEU A 67 -11.00 0.39 7.68
N CYS A 68 -12.04 0.64 8.48
CA CYS A 68 -13.37 1.00 7.99
C CYS A 68 -13.99 -0.04 7.04
N GLN A 69 -13.85 -1.33 7.35
CA GLN A 69 -14.33 -2.42 6.48
C GLN A 69 -15.55 -3.18 7.03
N TYR A 70 -16.02 -2.85 8.23
CA TYR A 70 -17.12 -3.54 8.91
C TYR A 70 -18.35 -2.66 9.07
#